data_AF-A0A3B5MF85-F1
#
_entry.id   AF-A0A3B5MF85-F1
#
_cell.length_a   1.000
_cell.length_b   1.000
_cell.length_c   1.000
_cell.angle_alpha   90.00
_cell.angle_beta   90.00
_cell.angle_gamma   90.00
#
_symmetry.space_group_name_H-M   'P 1'
#
loop_
_entity.id
_entity.type
_entity.pdbx_description
1 polymer ?
#
loop_
_entity_poly.entity_id
_entity_poly.type
_entity_poly.pdbx_seq_one_letter_code
_entity_poly.pdbx_strand_id
1 'polypeptide(L)' 'VPFFFSFYFFSVLFSIFMETEANYERLRIGGLVFTCLLIIGAVLLLVCNCVRGNRSQKLDETHIKNHIKSLLSVV' A
#
# COMPACT_ATOMS: atom_id res chain seq x y z
N VAL A 1 0.50 -1.92 11.45
CA VAL A 1 0.04 -2.85 12.51
C VAL A 1 -1.11 -3.77 12.05
N PRO A 2 -2.25 -3.28 11.48
CA PRO A 2 -3.38 -4.18 11.16
C PRO A 2 -3.11 -5.16 10.01
N PHE A 3 -2.28 -4.78 9.04
CA PHE A 3 -1.94 -5.62 7.88
C PHE A 3 -1.22 -6.92 8.28
N PHE A 4 -0.27 -6.86 9.21
CA PHE A 4 0.50 -8.04 9.66
C PHE A 4 -0.36 -9.06 10.42
N PHE A 5 -1.36 -8.59 11.17
CA PHE A 5 -2.29 -9.46 11.89
C PHE A 5 -3.16 -10.28 10.93
N SER A 6 -3.59 -9.68 9.81
CA SER A 6 -4.39 -10.35 8.79
C SER A 6 -3.61 -11.46 8.06
N PHE A 7 -2.31 -11.25 7.81
CA PHE A 7 -1.44 -12.26 7.23
C PHE A 7 -1.23 -13.48 8.12
N TYR A 8 -1.06 -13.25 9.43
CA TYR A 8 -0.81 -14.32 10.38
C TYR A 8 -2.02 -15.24 10.52
N PHE A 9 -3.22 -14.65 10.67
CA PHE A 9 -4.47 -15.41 10.69
C PHE A 9 -4.69 -16.20 9.39
N PHE A 10 -4.34 -15.63 8.24
CA PHE A 10 -4.45 -16.30 6.94
C PHE A 10 -3.48 -17.49 6.81
N SER A 11 -2.23 -17.33 7.25
CA SER A 11 -1.26 -18.43 7.25
C SER A 11 -1.72 -19.61 8.11
N VAL A 12 -2.34 -19.33 9.25
CA VAL A 12 -2.89 -20.36 10.15
C VAL A 12 -4.08 -21.07 9.50
N LEU A 13 -5.01 -20.33 8.90
CA LEU A 13 -6.17 -20.90 8.20
C LEU A 13 -5.76 -21.72 6.96
N PHE A 14 -4.76 -21.27 6.21
CA PHE A 14 -4.22 -22.01 5.06
C PHE A 14 -3.58 -23.33 5.49
N SER A 15 -2.82 -23.33 6.58
CA SER A 15 -2.21 -24.55 7.14
C SER A 15 -3.27 -25.54 7.61
N ILE A 16 -4.36 -25.07 8.23
CA ILE A 16 -5.49 -25.92 8.66
C ILE A 16 -6.26 -26.49 7.46
N PHE A 17 -6.45 -25.69 6.40
CA PHE A 17 -7.14 -26.15 5.18
C PHE A 17 -6.29 -27.15 4.38
N MET A 18 -4.97 -26.99 4.35
CA MET A 18 -4.02 -27.99 3.80
C MET A 18 -4.01 -29.29 4.61
N GLU A 19 -4.43 -29.30 5.87
CA GLU A 19 -4.50 -30.55 6.63
C GLU A 19 -5.81 -31.32 6.40
N THR A 20 -6.86 -30.66 5.89
CA THR A 20 -8.24 -31.20 5.83
C THR A 20 -8.66 -31.63 4.41
N GLU A 21 -7.74 -32.27 3.69
CA GLU A 21 -7.74 -32.38 2.23
C GLU A 21 -8.88 -33.22 1.63
N ALA A 22 -9.79 -32.56 0.91
CA ALA A 22 -10.68 -33.22 -0.05
C ALA A 22 -10.85 -32.47 -1.38
N ASN A 23 -10.26 -31.27 -1.56
CA ASN A 23 -10.45 -30.49 -2.79
C ASN A 23 -9.30 -29.51 -3.10
N TYR A 24 -8.18 -30.04 -3.56
CA TYR A 24 -6.93 -29.31 -3.86
C TYR A 24 -7.05 -28.21 -4.92
N GLU A 25 -7.89 -28.38 -5.93
CA GLU A 25 -7.98 -27.41 -7.04
C GLU A 25 -8.57 -26.07 -6.59
N ARG A 26 -9.60 -26.12 -5.74
CA ARG A 26 -10.24 -24.92 -5.20
C ARG A 26 -9.34 -24.17 -4.23
N LEU A 27 -8.50 -24.89 -3.48
CA LEU A 27 -7.55 -24.29 -2.55
C LEU A 27 -6.45 -23.51 -3.28
N ARG A 28 -5.93 -24.04 -4.40
CA ARG A 28 -4.97 -23.32 -5.25
C ARG A 28 -5.55 -22.06 -5.88
N ILE A 29 -6.78 -22.13 -6.39
CA ILE A 29 -7.45 -20.96 -6.99
C ILE A 29 -7.67 -19.86 -5.94
N GLY A 30 -8.07 -20.23 -4.73
CA GLY A 30 -8.26 -19.30 -3.61
C GLY A 30 -6.96 -18.63 -3.19
N GLY A 31 -5.86 -19.39 -3.11
CA GLY A 31 -4.53 -18.85 -2.82
C GLY A 31 -4.05 -17.86 -3.88
N LEU A 32 -4.21 -18.21 -5.17
CA LEU A 32 -3.71 -17.38 -6.28
C LEU A 32 -4.42 -16.03 -6.38
N VAL A 33 -5.76 -16.03 -6.30
CA VAL A 33 -6.55 -14.78 -6.32
C VAL A 33 -6.21 -13.90 -5.12
N PHE A 34 -5.97 -14.51 -3.96
CA PHE A 34 -5.60 -13.78 -2.76
C PHE A 34 -4.21 -13.15 -2.85
N THR A 35 -3.20 -13.88 -3.34
CA THR A 35 -1.86 -13.33 -3.59
C THR A 35 -1.92 -12.12 -4.52
N CYS A 36 -2.75 -12.17 -5.57
CA CYS A 36 -2.95 -11.02 -6.47
C CYS A 36 -3.54 -9.80 -5.75
N LEU A 37 -4.62 -9.99 -4.97
CA LEU A 37 -5.24 -8.90 -4.20
C LEU A 37 -4.27 -8.28 -3.19
N LEU A 38 -3.42 -9.10 -2.61
CA LEU A 38 -2.42 -8.69 -1.64
C LEU A 38 -1.33 -7.82 -2.25
N ILE A 39 -0.80 -8.23 -3.41
CA ILE A 39 0.20 -7.47 -4.15
C ILE A 39 -0.40 -6.12 -4.56
N ILE A 40 -1.63 -6.10 -5.05
CA ILE A 40 -2.35 -4.87 -5.41
C ILE A 40 -2.50 -3.98 -4.17
N GLY A 41 -2.93 -4.53 -3.03
CA GLY A 41 -3.08 -3.79 -1.78
C GLY A 41 -1.76 -3.18 -1.31
N ALA A 42 -0.66 -3.92 -1.37
CA ALA A 42 0.67 -3.45 -0.99
C ALA A 42 1.19 -2.35 -1.92
N VAL A 43 1.05 -2.52 -3.24
CA VAL A 43 1.44 -1.51 -4.23
C VAL A 43 0.60 -0.25 -4.07
N LEU A 44 -0.71 -0.38 -3.85
CA LEU A 44 -1.60 0.77 -3.65
C LEU A 44 -1.24 1.55 -2.38
N LEU A 45 -0.90 0.84 -1.29
CA LEU A 45 -0.42 1.46 -0.05
C LEU A 45 0.90 2.19 -0.25
N LEU A 46 1.84 1.58 -1.00
CA LEU A 46 3.13 2.17 -1.32
C LEU A 46 2.95 3.46 -2.14
N VAL A 47 2.13 3.41 -3.20
CA VAL A 47 1.84 4.56 -4.06
C VAL A 47 1.12 5.66 -3.28
N CYS A 48 0.13 5.32 -2.46
CA CYS A 48 -0.56 6.30 -1.60
C CYS A 48 0.40 7.00 -0.63
N ASN A 49 1.37 6.28 -0.06
CA ASN A 49 2.40 6.88 0.80
C ASN A 49 3.37 7.76 0.00
N CYS A 50 3.83 7.33 -1.18
CA CYS A 50 4.72 8.12 -2.04
C CYS A 50 4.06 9.42 -2.53
N VAL A 51 2.80 9.38 -2.94
CA VAL A 51 2.05 10.58 -3.36
C VAL A 51 1.88 11.56 -2.21
N ARG A 52 1.68 11.07 -0.99
CA ARG A 52 1.55 11.90 0.20
C ARG A 52 2.86 12.58 0.59
N GLY A 53 4.01 11.91 0.40
CA GLY A 53 5.34 12.51 0.56
C GLY A 53 5.63 13.61 -0.46
N ASN A 54 5.34 13.36 -1.75
CA ASN A 54 5.63 14.31 -2.83
C ASN A 54 4.77 15.59 -2.79
N ARG A 55 3.53 15.53 -2.26
CA ARG A 55 2.71 16.73 -2.08
C ARG A 55 3.26 17.69 -1.03
N SER A 56 3.99 17.18 -0.03
CA SER A 56 4.59 18.03 1.00
C SER A 56 5.78 18.82 0.46
N GLN A 57 6.58 18.24 -0.44
CA GLN A 57 7.74 18.93 -1.04
C GLN A 57 7.32 19.96 -2.10
N LYS A 58 6.27 19.65 -2.88
CA LYS A 58 5.81 20.55 -3.95
C LYS A 58 5.19 21.84 -3.39
N LEU A 59 4.59 21.78 -2.20
CA LEU A 59 3.99 22.94 -1.55
C LEU A 59 5.05 23.91 -1.01
N ASP A 60 6.15 23.39 -0.47
CA ASP A 60 7.26 24.17 0.08
C ASP A 60 8.00 24.96 -1.01
N GLU A 61 8.29 24.31 -2.14
CA GLU A 61 8.94 24.97 -3.28
C GLU A 61 8.09 26.12 -3.85
N THR A 62 6.78 25.93 -4.00
CA THR A 62 5.87 27.00 -4.43
C THR A 62 5.74 28.14 -3.41
N HIS A 63 5.81 27.82 -2.11
CA HIS A 63 5.73 28.81 -1.06
C HIS A 63 6.98 29.71 -1.04
N ILE A 64 8.17 29.13 -1.17
CA ILE A 64 9.44 29.87 -1.28
C ILE A 64 9.47 30.74 -2.53
N LYS A 65 9.06 30.21 -3.68
CA LYS A 65 9.05 30.96 -4.95
C LYS A 65 8.15 32.19 -4.89
N ASN A 66 6.98 32.07 -4.27
CA ASN A 66 6.05 33.17 -4.08
C ASN A 66 6.60 34.23 -3.12
N HIS A 67 7.29 33.81 -2.06
CA HIS A 67 7.90 34.74 -1.10
C HIS A 67 9.02 35.57 -1.75
N ILE A 68 9.89 34.95 -2.56
CA ILE A 68 10.95 35.66 -3.30
C ILE A 68 10.35 36.65 -4.31
N LYS A 69 9.28 36.25 -5.02
CA LYS A 69 8.61 37.12 -5.99
C LYS A 69 7.99 38.36 -5.33
N SER A 70 7.46 38.21 -4.13
CA SER A 70 6.93 39.32 -3.33
C SER A 70 8.02 40.31 -2.94
N LEU A 71 9.18 39.81 -2.49
CA LEU A 71 10.31 40.68 -2.12
C LEU A 71 10.89 41.45 -3.33
N LEU A 72 10.99 40.81 -4.48
CA LEU A 72 11.45 41.45 -5.72
C LEU A 72 10.47 42.50 -6.27
N SER A 73 9.19 42.43 -5.88
CA SER A 73 8.18 43.42 -6.26
C SER A 73 8.20 44.68 -5.38
N VAL A 74 8.85 44.60 -4.21
CA VAL A 74 8.90 45.68 -3.21
C VAL A 74 10.20 46.49 -3.34
N VAL A 75 11.25 45.88 -3.89
CA VAL A 75 12.53 46.51 -4.26
C VAL A 75 12.42 47.10 -5.67
#